data_AF-A0A959SX81-F1
#
_entry.id   AF-A0A959SX81-F1
#
_cell.length_a   1.000
_cell.length_b   1.000
_cell.length_c   1.000
_cell.angle_alpha   90.00
_cell.angle_beta   90.00
_cell.angle_gamma   90.00
#
_symmetry.space_group_name_H-M   'P 1'
#
loop_
_entity.id
_entity.type
_entity.pdbx_description
1 polymer ?
#
loop_
_entity_poly.entity_id
_entity_poly.type
_entity_poly.pdbx_seq_one_letter_code
_entity_poly.pdbx_strand_id
1 'polypeptide(L)'
;MRTCLLLFILTAISSTLFSQTRLPGSSNSFLFVSDENTRSALISNTYDKRGDESQLLGTGAFTSNEALTQCRSLLAFDYSKFKERIKPEDIEYAELLLYPVVMENENLKKAEFPDVTVSRVAEKWNDSLTTWENQPASDEYITRVKKISPKTRKSGIVSFNVTNQVIDMFLKGNYGFLISSSEENLDNSSSINWFASAKHNETWIRPVLIIKVKATTILGNSNDDRWFEYLTDKEYYNSRLFRHLARNRNYYPRGTGFLYNPPRNNSSYPVPGAASTGSGNRPVRVQDSNTNNNQKSGSTTTTKVVKPAVKN
;
A
#
# COMPACT_ATOMS: atom_id res chain seq x y z
N MET A 1 -4.11 -50.51 38.99
CA MET A 1 -3.54 -49.16 39.07
C MET A 1 -4.10 -48.35 37.92
N ARG A 2 -4.94 -47.34 38.20
CA ARG A 2 -5.55 -46.45 37.21
C ARG A 2 -4.80 -45.12 37.23
N THR A 3 -4.04 -44.83 36.19
CA THR A 3 -3.37 -43.54 35.98
C THR A 3 -4.23 -42.68 35.06
N CYS A 4 -4.96 -41.72 35.65
CA CYS A 4 -5.63 -40.64 34.93
C CYS A 4 -4.58 -39.63 34.46
N LEU A 5 -4.37 -39.55 33.14
CA LEU A 5 -3.60 -38.49 32.51
C LEU A 5 -4.54 -37.32 32.21
N LEU A 6 -4.46 -36.27 33.02
CA LEU A 6 -5.21 -35.02 32.85
C LEU A 6 -4.43 -34.11 31.90
N LEU A 7 -4.89 -34.01 30.65
CA LEU A 7 -4.32 -33.13 29.64
C LEU A 7 -4.93 -31.72 29.79
N PHE A 8 -4.16 -30.78 30.35
CA PHE A 8 -4.54 -29.37 30.41
C PHE A 8 -4.23 -28.72 29.06
N ILE A 9 -5.27 -28.48 28.25
CA ILE A 9 -5.16 -27.69 27.01
C ILE A 9 -5.37 -26.22 27.40
N LEU A 10 -4.27 -25.49 27.56
CA LEU A 10 -4.27 -24.04 27.80
C LEU A 10 -4.34 -23.32 26.45
N THR A 11 -5.55 -23.07 25.93
CA THR A 11 -5.71 -22.17 24.78
C THR A 11 -5.66 -20.73 25.27
N ALA A 12 -4.50 -20.07 25.09
CA ALA A 12 -4.38 -18.63 25.21
C ALA A 12 -5.14 -17.99 24.04
N ILE A 13 -6.37 -17.53 24.28
CA ILE A 13 -7.11 -16.71 23.33
C ILE A 13 -6.58 -15.29 23.47
N SER A 14 -5.55 -14.96 22.70
CA SER A 14 -5.14 -13.58 22.50
C SER A 14 -6.21 -12.89 21.67
N SER A 15 -7.10 -12.13 22.31
CA SER A 15 -8.04 -11.27 21.61
C SER A 15 -7.28 -10.09 20.98
N THR A 16 -6.84 -10.25 19.74
CA THR A 16 -6.26 -9.16 18.95
C THR A 16 -7.34 -8.10 18.69
N LEU A 17 -7.19 -6.95 19.34
CA LEU A 17 -8.04 -5.79 19.11
C LEU A 17 -7.60 -5.14 17.79
N PHE A 18 -8.42 -5.30 16.75
CA PHE A 18 -8.23 -4.64 15.46
C PHE A 18 -8.52 -3.14 15.57
N SER A 19 -7.61 -2.29 15.07
CA SER A 19 -7.80 -0.85 15.02
C SER A 19 -8.56 -0.47 13.74
N GLN A 20 -9.87 -0.29 13.86
CA GLN A 20 -10.75 0.21 12.80
C GLN A 20 -11.29 1.56 13.26
N THR A 21 -11.53 2.54 12.38
CA THR A 21 -12.01 3.88 12.80
C THR A 21 -13.23 4.29 11.97
N ARG A 22 -14.17 5.03 12.57
CA ARG A 22 -15.26 5.70 11.85
C ARG A 22 -14.89 7.17 11.64
N LEU A 23 -15.04 7.69 10.43
CA LEU A 23 -14.83 9.11 10.15
C LEU A 23 -16.05 9.92 10.64
N PRO A 24 -15.88 10.91 11.54
CA PRO A 24 -16.98 11.79 11.95
C PRO A 24 -17.39 12.70 10.78
N GLY A 25 -18.68 12.71 10.46
CA GLY A 25 -19.28 13.62 9.46
C GLY A 25 -19.89 12.95 8.24
N SER A 26 -19.71 11.64 8.03
CA SER A 26 -20.57 10.87 7.13
C SER A 26 -20.97 9.57 7.81
N SER A 27 -22.27 9.42 8.09
CA SER A 27 -22.77 8.26 8.82
C SER A 27 -22.49 6.94 8.11
N ASN A 28 -22.16 6.98 6.81
CA ASN A 28 -22.18 5.82 5.92
C ASN A 28 -20.82 5.43 5.31
N SER A 29 -19.71 5.84 5.92
CA SER A 29 -18.38 5.41 5.47
C SER A 29 -17.66 4.60 6.55
N PHE A 30 -17.14 3.45 6.16
CA PHE A 30 -16.26 2.60 6.95
C PHE A 30 -14.83 2.79 6.48
N LEU A 31 -13.90 3.00 7.43
CA LEU A 31 -12.48 3.20 7.15
C LEU A 31 -11.70 2.02 7.76
N PHE A 32 -11.04 1.27 6.88
CA PHE A 32 -10.17 0.16 7.24
C PHE A 32 -8.74 0.56 7.01
N VAL A 33 -8.01 0.77 8.10
CA VAL A 33 -6.59 1.10 8.07
C VAL A 33 -5.83 -0.20 8.27
N SER A 34 -4.83 -0.46 7.43
CA SER A 34 -3.98 -1.62 7.64
C SER A 34 -3.07 -1.40 8.85
N ASP A 35 -2.90 -2.46 9.62
CA ASP A 35 -2.07 -2.52 10.82
C ASP A 35 -1.05 -3.67 10.72
N GLU A 36 -0.28 -3.86 11.78
CA GLU A 36 0.72 -4.93 11.84
C GLU A 36 0.13 -6.34 11.81
N ASN A 37 -1.18 -6.51 11.99
CA ASN A 37 -1.86 -7.80 11.90
C ASN A 37 -2.51 -8.00 10.53
N THR A 38 -2.65 -6.93 9.75
CA THR A 38 -3.18 -6.99 8.38
C THR A 38 -2.22 -7.76 7.50
N ARG A 39 -2.71 -8.81 6.83
CA ARG A 39 -1.89 -9.65 5.96
C ARG A 39 -1.46 -8.87 4.73
N SER A 40 -0.16 -8.86 4.46
CA SER A 40 0.42 -8.31 3.25
C SER A 40 1.65 -9.11 2.86
N ALA A 41 1.90 -9.31 1.57
CA ALA A 41 3.10 -9.97 1.09
C ALA A 41 3.63 -9.31 -0.18
N LEU A 42 4.95 -9.09 -0.24
CA LEU A 42 5.67 -8.74 -1.47
C LEU A 42 6.20 -10.02 -2.14
N ILE A 43 5.80 -10.26 -3.37
CA ILE A 43 6.17 -11.47 -4.10
C ILE A 43 7.04 -11.07 -5.28
N SER A 44 8.16 -11.77 -5.48
CA SER A 44 9.04 -11.57 -6.62
C SER A 44 9.55 -12.90 -7.19
N ASN A 45 9.77 -12.95 -8.50
CA ASN A 45 10.25 -14.15 -9.20
C ASN A 45 11.76 -14.40 -9.01
N THR A 46 12.53 -13.44 -8.49
CA THR A 46 13.98 -13.58 -8.29
C THR A 46 14.38 -13.68 -6.82
N TYR A 47 13.45 -13.46 -5.90
CA TYR A 47 13.71 -13.53 -4.46
C TYR A 47 12.85 -14.60 -3.81
N ASP A 48 13.50 -15.65 -3.30
CA ASP A 48 12.87 -16.68 -2.47
C ASP A 48 12.61 -16.21 -1.02
N LYS A 49 12.90 -14.94 -0.72
CA LYS A 49 12.69 -14.37 0.61
C LYS A 49 11.19 -14.15 0.86
N ARG A 50 10.79 -14.38 2.11
CA ARG A 50 9.41 -14.18 2.56
C ARG A 50 9.04 -12.70 2.44
N GLY A 51 7.94 -12.43 1.77
CA GLY A 51 7.42 -11.09 1.54
C GLY A 51 6.54 -10.54 2.65
N ASP A 52 6.21 -11.35 3.64
CA ASP A 52 5.24 -11.07 4.71
C ASP A 52 5.71 -10.02 5.72
N GLU A 53 7.02 -9.97 5.95
CA GLU A 53 7.67 -8.95 6.80
C GLU A 53 8.06 -7.69 6.03
N SER A 54 7.83 -7.65 4.71
CA SER A 54 8.22 -6.51 3.89
C SER A 54 7.48 -5.25 4.33
N GLN A 55 8.21 -4.17 4.57
CA GLN A 55 7.63 -2.83 4.78
C GLN A 55 7.07 -2.22 3.48
N LEU A 56 7.34 -2.85 2.34
CA LEU A 56 6.98 -2.36 1.01
C LEU A 56 6.02 -3.32 0.32
N LEU A 57 5.08 -2.75 -0.42
CA LEU A 57 4.40 -3.38 -1.54
C LEU A 57 5.11 -2.94 -2.82
N GLY A 58 5.29 -3.87 -3.75
CA GLY A 58 5.91 -3.66 -5.05
C GLY A 58 5.00 -4.12 -6.17
N THR A 59 5.02 -3.39 -7.27
CA THR A 59 4.40 -3.78 -8.53
C THR A 59 5.22 -3.27 -9.71
N GLY A 60 5.53 -4.16 -10.66
CA GLY A 60 6.27 -3.81 -11.86
C GLY A 60 7.36 -4.82 -12.17
N ALA A 61 8.22 -4.44 -13.11
CA ALA A 61 9.35 -5.25 -13.52
C ALA A 61 10.58 -4.37 -13.73
N PHE A 62 11.75 -4.97 -13.59
CA PHE A 62 13.02 -4.38 -14.01
C PHE A 62 13.97 -5.49 -14.43
N THR A 63 14.85 -5.18 -15.39
CA THR A 63 15.90 -6.10 -15.81
C THR A 63 17.18 -5.79 -15.05
N SER A 64 17.77 -6.79 -14.41
CA SER A 64 19.07 -6.71 -13.75
C SER A 64 19.90 -7.93 -14.09
N ASN A 65 21.15 -7.73 -14.52
CA ASN A 65 22.05 -8.81 -14.93
C ASN A 65 21.40 -9.77 -15.94
N GLU A 66 20.70 -9.23 -16.95
CA GLU A 66 19.98 -9.99 -17.99
C GLU A 66 18.77 -10.81 -17.49
N ALA A 67 18.49 -10.82 -16.19
CA ALA A 67 17.31 -11.46 -15.62
C ALA A 67 16.18 -10.43 -15.42
N LEU A 68 14.99 -10.76 -15.94
CA LEU A 68 13.78 -9.98 -15.69
C LEU A 68 13.28 -10.27 -14.27
N THR A 69 13.39 -9.29 -13.38
CA THR A 69 12.76 -9.33 -12.07
C THR A 69 11.38 -8.70 -12.15
N GLN A 70 10.36 -9.44 -11.74
CA GLN A 70 8.99 -8.98 -11.60
C GLN A 70 8.61 -9.01 -10.12
N CYS A 71 7.72 -8.09 -9.74
CA CYS A 71 7.11 -8.10 -8.43
C CYS A 71 5.62 -7.77 -8.47
N ARG A 72 4.91 -8.30 -7.48
CA ARG A 72 3.49 -8.06 -7.21
C ARG A 72 3.26 -8.17 -5.72
N SER A 73 2.13 -7.69 -5.25
CA SER A 73 1.84 -7.68 -3.82
C SER A 73 0.44 -8.15 -3.51
N LEU A 74 0.31 -8.83 -2.37
CA LEU A 74 -0.97 -9.19 -1.78
C LEU A 74 -1.25 -8.29 -0.58
N LEU A 75 -2.52 -7.94 -0.38
CA LEU A 75 -2.96 -7.12 0.75
C LEU A 75 -4.39 -7.51 1.15
N ALA A 76 -4.62 -7.91 2.40
CA ALA A 76 -5.94 -8.34 2.86
C ALA A 76 -6.37 -7.61 4.14
N PHE A 77 -7.43 -6.82 4.05
CA PHE A 77 -8.09 -6.19 5.19
C PHE A 77 -9.06 -7.18 5.86
N ASP A 78 -9.08 -7.22 7.18
CA ASP A 78 -10.11 -7.96 7.91
C ASP A 78 -11.30 -7.04 8.22
N TYR A 79 -12.44 -7.36 7.61
CA TYR A 79 -13.73 -6.73 7.87
C TYR A 79 -14.81 -7.77 8.19
N SER A 80 -14.41 -8.95 8.69
CA SER A 80 -15.31 -10.01 9.17
C SER A 80 -16.38 -9.47 10.13
N LYS A 81 -15.99 -8.59 11.06
CA LYS A 81 -16.87 -7.93 12.04
C LYS A 81 -17.99 -7.07 11.42
N PHE A 82 -17.86 -6.68 10.15
CA PHE A 82 -18.85 -5.86 9.47
C PHE A 82 -19.68 -6.63 8.45
N LYS A 83 -19.36 -7.91 8.17
CA LYS A 83 -20.11 -8.71 7.21
C LYS A 83 -21.59 -8.87 7.58
N GLU A 84 -21.89 -8.87 8.87
CA GLU A 84 -23.26 -8.94 9.37
C GLU A 84 -24.03 -7.62 9.22
N ARG A 85 -23.33 -6.49 9.04
CA ARG A 85 -23.91 -5.15 9.03
C ARG A 85 -23.94 -4.50 7.64
N ILE A 86 -22.96 -4.83 6.80
CA ILE A 86 -22.86 -4.31 5.44
C ILE A 86 -23.32 -5.41 4.50
N LYS A 87 -24.46 -5.17 3.86
CA LYS A 87 -24.92 -6.04 2.78
C LYS A 87 -24.23 -5.63 1.48
N PRO A 88 -23.86 -6.58 0.60
CA PRO A 88 -23.21 -6.26 -0.68
C PRO A 88 -23.98 -5.21 -1.51
N GLU A 89 -25.31 -5.30 -1.57
CA GLU A 89 -26.20 -4.40 -2.31
C GLU A 89 -26.25 -2.96 -1.77
N ASP A 90 -25.74 -2.75 -0.55
CA ASP A 90 -25.70 -1.45 0.10
C ASP A 90 -24.38 -0.72 -0.15
N ILE A 91 -23.37 -1.39 -0.69
CA ILE A 91 -22.07 -0.79 -1.01
C ILE A 91 -22.25 0.12 -2.24
N GLU A 92 -22.14 1.43 -2.04
CA GLU A 92 -22.21 2.42 -3.11
C GLU A 92 -20.85 2.63 -3.78
N TYR A 93 -19.78 2.58 -2.98
CA TYR A 93 -18.44 2.92 -3.43
C TYR A 93 -17.38 2.32 -2.52
N ALA A 94 -16.31 1.79 -3.09
CA ALA A 94 -15.11 1.44 -2.35
C ALA A 94 -13.83 1.98 -3.01
N GLU A 95 -12.91 2.47 -2.19
CA GLU A 95 -11.64 3.06 -2.62
C GLU A 95 -10.49 2.45 -1.81
N LEU A 96 -9.50 1.87 -2.50
CA LEU A 96 -8.23 1.46 -1.91
C LEU A 96 -7.22 2.59 -2.11
N LEU A 97 -6.56 3.02 -1.04
CA LEU A 97 -5.53 4.05 -1.03
C LEU A 97 -4.18 3.42 -0.72
N LEU A 98 -3.20 3.65 -1.60
CA LEU A 98 -1.80 3.26 -1.43
C LEU A 98 -0.91 4.50 -1.43
N TYR A 99 0.16 4.45 -0.63
CA TYR A 99 1.09 5.57 -0.45
C TYR A 99 2.43 5.20 -1.07
N PRO A 100 2.87 5.90 -2.13
CA PRO A 100 4.17 5.61 -2.73
C PRO A 100 5.30 5.84 -1.74
N VAL A 101 6.30 4.96 -1.79
CA VAL A 101 7.56 5.08 -1.04
C VAL A 101 8.68 5.30 -2.05
N VAL A 102 9.49 6.33 -1.83
CA VAL A 102 10.64 6.63 -2.70
C VAL A 102 11.87 5.98 -2.11
N MET A 103 12.52 5.11 -2.87
CA MET A 103 13.78 4.49 -2.47
C MET A 103 14.95 5.44 -2.80
N GLU A 104 15.89 5.63 -1.87
CA GLU A 104 16.97 6.64 -1.95
C GLU A 104 17.86 6.55 -3.20
N ASN A 105 17.85 5.41 -3.91
CA ASN A 105 18.69 5.14 -5.08
C ASN A 105 17.98 5.29 -6.42
N GLU A 106 16.67 5.57 -6.42
CA GLU A 106 15.93 5.78 -7.66
C GLU A 106 16.03 7.25 -8.05
N ASN A 107 16.92 7.55 -9.01
CA ASN A 107 16.93 8.85 -9.67
C ASN A 107 15.51 9.16 -10.11
N LEU A 108 14.90 10.17 -9.49
CA LEU A 108 13.54 10.68 -9.72
C LEU A 108 13.41 11.26 -11.14
N LYS A 109 13.65 10.45 -12.18
CA LYS A 109 12.97 10.66 -13.46
C LYS A 109 11.50 10.67 -13.10
N LYS A 110 10.79 11.70 -13.55
CA LYS A 110 9.35 11.89 -13.38
C LYS A 110 8.66 10.58 -13.78
N ALA A 111 8.49 9.69 -12.81
CA ALA A 111 8.10 8.32 -13.06
C ALA A 111 6.67 8.39 -13.54
N GLU A 112 6.50 8.13 -14.83
CA GLU A 112 5.19 7.82 -15.36
C GLU A 112 4.82 6.52 -14.65
N PHE A 113 3.86 6.60 -13.72
CA PHE A 113 3.42 5.42 -12.99
C PHE A 113 2.95 4.40 -14.03
N PRO A 114 3.63 3.24 -14.19
CA PRO A 114 3.13 2.21 -15.08
C PRO A 114 1.73 1.78 -14.62
N ASP A 115 0.96 1.20 -15.54
CA ASP A 115 -0.42 0.82 -15.24
C ASP A 115 -0.45 -0.20 -14.11
N VAL A 116 -0.83 0.26 -12.91
CA VAL A 116 -1.07 -0.60 -11.76
C VAL A 116 -2.48 -1.16 -11.87
N THR A 117 -2.57 -2.47 -11.70
CA THR A 117 -3.81 -3.23 -11.70
C THR A 117 -4.09 -3.77 -10.30
N VAL A 118 -5.35 -3.75 -9.92
CA VAL A 118 -5.84 -4.32 -8.66
C VAL A 118 -6.94 -5.34 -8.99
N SER A 119 -6.75 -6.59 -8.57
CA SER A 119 -7.72 -7.67 -8.71
C SER A 119 -8.07 -8.28 -7.34
N ARG A 120 -9.21 -8.99 -7.28
CA ARG A 120 -9.62 -9.73 -6.09
C ARG A 120 -8.84 -11.04 -6.03
N VAL A 121 -8.33 -11.38 -4.85
CA VAL A 121 -7.78 -12.72 -4.59
C VAL A 121 -8.94 -13.70 -4.37
N ALA A 122 -8.95 -14.79 -5.12
CA ALA A 122 -10.03 -15.76 -5.16
C ALA A 122 -9.91 -16.85 -4.09
N GLU A 123 -8.70 -17.06 -3.53
CA GLU A 123 -8.38 -18.18 -2.67
C GLU A 123 -7.72 -17.75 -1.35
N LYS A 124 -7.82 -18.61 -0.33
CA LYS A 124 -7.10 -18.42 0.93
C LYS A 124 -5.60 -18.49 0.70
N TRP A 125 -4.86 -17.63 1.38
CA TRP A 125 -3.39 -17.64 1.38
C TRP A 125 -2.83 -17.36 2.77
N ASN A 126 -1.59 -17.79 2.98
CA ASN A 126 -0.80 -17.54 4.16
C ASN A 126 0.38 -16.66 3.77
N ASP A 127 0.55 -15.54 4.46
CA ASP A 127 1.58 -14.55 4.17
C ASP A 127 3.00 -15.15 4.22
N SER A 128 3.33 -15.93 5.25
CA SER A 128 4.65 -16.55 5.39
C SER A 128 4.97 -17.66 4.40
N LEU A 129 3.96 -18.21 3.71
CA LEU A 129 4.13 -19.31 2.76
C LEU A 129 3.98 -18.88 1.29
N THR A 130 3.49 -17.67 1.03
CA THR A 130 3.27 -17.20 -0.33
C THR A 130 4.57 -16.75 -1.00
N THR A 131 4.83 -17.31 -2.18
CA THR A 131 5.95 -17.10 -3.07
C THR A 131 5.44 -16.86 -4.49
N TRP A 132 6.34 -16.62 -5.45
CA TRP A 132 5.98 -16.40 -6.86
C TRP A 132 5.24 -17.60 -7.47
N GLU A 133 5.68 -18.81 -7.13
CA GLU A 133 5.17 -20.06 -7.71
C GLU A 133 3.87 -20.56 -7.07
N ASN A 134 3.55 -20.14 -5.84
CA ASN A 134 2.40 -20.66 -5.09
C ASN A 134 1.41 -19.58 -4.63
N GLN A 135 1.45 -18.39 -5.25
CA GLN A 135 0.50 -17.34 -4.96
C GLN A 135 -0.96 -17.80 -5.22
N PRO A 136 -1.94 -17.23 -4.50
CA PRO A 136 -3.34 -17.57 -4.70
C PRO A 136 -3.83 -17.11 -6.08
N ALA A 137 -4.81 -17.83 -6.64
CA ALA A 137 -5.49 -17.37 -7.84
C ALA A 137 -6.19 -16.02 -7.61
N SER A 138 -6.26 -15.18 -8.65
CA SER A 138 -7.04 -13.94 -8.65
C SER A 138 -8.13 -13.98 -9.70
N ASP A 139 -9.23 -13.27 -9.45
CA ASP A 139 -10.32 -13.16 -10.42
C ASP A 139 -9.90 -12.39 -11.69
N GLU A 140 -10.56 -12.70 -12.79
CA GLU A 140 -10.42 -12.00 -14.08
C GLU A 140 -10.92 -10.54 -14.03
N TYR A 141 -11.73 -10.17 -13.04
CA TYR A 141 -12.20 -8.80 -12.85
C TYR A 141 -11.07 -7.88 -12.35
N ILE A 142 -10.32 -7.35 -13.30
CA ILE A 142 -9.19 -6.46 -13.05
C ILE A 142 -9.65 -5.01 -13.08
N THR A 143 -9.51 -4.30 -11.96
CA THR A 143 -9.55 -2.83 -11.97
C THR A 143 -8.20 -2.32 -12.44
N ARG A 144 -8.16 -1.71 -13.63
CA ARG A 144 -6.97 -1.03 -14.16
C ARG A 144 -7.02 0.44 -13.80
N VAL A 145 -5.93 0.99 -13.26
CA VAL A 145 -5.74 2.43 -13.18
C VAL A 145 -4.78 2.84 -14.30
N LYS A 146 -5.35 3.29 -15.41
CA LYS A 146 -4.59 3.77 -16.59
C LYS A 146 -3.89 5.12 -16.37
N LYS A 147 -4.17 5.78 -15.24
CA LYS A 147 -3.57 7.07 -14.91
C LYS A 147 -3.72 7.34 -13.44
N ILE A 148 -2.64 7.13 -12.70
CA ILE A 148 -2.50 7.68 -11.35
C ILE A 148 -2.39 9.19 -11.53
N SER A 149 -3.53 9.88 -11.57
CA SER A 149 -3.55 11.32 -11.44
C SER A 149 -3.37 11.58 -9.95
N PRO A 150 -2.23 12.13 -9.49
CA PRO A 150 -2.06 12.43 -8.07
C PRO A 150 -3.21 13.33 -7.67
N LYS A 151 -4.11 12.84 -6.80
CA LYS A 151 -5.32 13.58 -6.39
C LYS A 151 -4.95 14.96 -5.83
N THR A 152 -3.73 15.06 -5.28
CA THR A 152 -2.98 16.31 -5.12
C THR A 152 -1.51 16.10 -5.49
N ARG A 153 -0.87 17.03 -6.19
CA ARG A 153 0.58 16.98 -6.53
C ARG A 153 1.52 16.84 -5.32
N LYS A 154 1.01 17.06 -4.10
CA LYS A 154 1.80 17.08 -2.86
C LYS A 154 1.76 15.78 -2.05
N SER A 155 0.75 14.92 -2.25
CA SER A 155 0.59 13.74 -1.39
C SER A 155 1.06 12.44 -2.01
N GLY A 156 1.18 12.37 -3.34
CA GLY A 156 1.58 11.13 -4.04
C GLY A 156 0.59 9.96 -3.93
N ILE A 157 -0.39 10.03 -3.03
CA ILE A 157 -1.40 8.96 -2.79
C ILE A 157 -2.03 8.51 -4.11
N VAL A 158 -2.05 7.18 -4.27
CA VAL A 158 -2.69 6.48 -5.37
C VAL A 158 -4.02 5.92 -4.86
N SER A 159 -5.09 6.15 -5.61
CA SER A 159 -6.40 5.59 -5.27
C SER A 159 -6.96 4.71 -6.37
N PHE A 160 -7.57 3.60 -5.96
CA PHE A 160 -8.17 2.59 -6.82
C PHE A 160 -9.65 2.46 -6.48
N ASN A 161 -10.54 2.61 -7.47
CA ASN A 161 -11.95 2.26 -7.29
C ASN A 161 -12.08 0.74 -7.31
N VAL A 162 -12.29 0.15 -6.14
CA VAL A 162 -12.37 -1.30 -5.94
C VAL A 162 -13.78 -1.75 -5.57
N THR A 163 -14.80 -0.97 -5.94
CA THR A 163 -16.21 -1.21 -5.56
C THR A 163 -16.66 -2.63 -5.92
N ASN A 164 -16.42 -3.06 -7.16
CA ASN A 164 -16.83 -4.39 -7.62
C ASN A 164 -16.06 -5.50 -6.90
N GLN A 165 -14.75 -5.36 -6.72
CA GLN A 165 -13.94 -6.34 -6.00
C GLN A 165 -14.41 -6.49 -4.55
N VAL A 166 -14.74 -5.39 -3.87
CA VAL A 166 -15.26 -5.44 -2.49
C VAL A 166 -16.64 -6.08 -2.45
N ILE A 167 -17.57 -5.73 -3.35
CA ILE A 167 -18.87 -6.40 -3.45
C ILE A 167 -18.70 -7.92 -3.61
N ASP A 168 -17.82 -8.33 -4.53
CA ASP A 168 -17.49 -9.74 -4.74
C ASP A 168 -16.88 -10.39 -3.50
N MET A 169 -16.05 -9.69 -2.73
CA MET A 169 -15.48 -10.23 -1.49
C MET A 169 -16.53 -10.44 -0.38
N PHE A 170 -17.59 -9.64 -0.36
CA PHE A 170 -18.73 -9.87 0.54
C PHE A 170 -19.55 -11.09 0.10
N LEU A 171 -19.73 -11.29 -1.21
CA LEU A 171 -20.51 -12.40 -1.77
C LEU A 171 -19.76 -13.75 -1.76
N LYS A 172 -18.50 -13.76 -2.18
CA LYS A 172 -17.71 -14.97 -2.49
C LYS A 172 -16.64 -15.30 -1.45
N GLY A 173 -16.39 -14.39 -0.51
CA GLY A 173 -15.32 -14.51 0.48
C GLY A 173 -14.22 -13.47 0.29
N ASN A 174 -13.65 -13.02 1.40
CA ASN A 174 -12.63 -11.97 1.43
C ASN A 174 -11.26 -12.59 1.63
N TYR A 175 -10.44 -12.57 0.57
CA TYR A 175 -9.05 -12.98 0.62
C TYR A 175 -8.09 -11.84 0.25
N GLY A 176 -8.58 -10.61 0.14
CA GLY A 176 -7.76 -9.44 -0.16
C GLY A 176 -7.54 -9.17 -1.64
N PHE A 177 -6.59 -8.30 -1.92
CA PHE A 177 -6.28 -7.74 -3.22
C PHE A 177 -4.93 -8.24 -3.72
N LEU A 178 -4.84 -8.51 -5.02
CA LEU A 178 -3.58 -8.63 -5.74
C LEU A 178 -3.31 -7.30 -6.43
N ILE A 179 -2.13 -6.74 -6.19
CA ILE A 179 -1.63 -5.50 -6.77
C ILE A 179 -0.47 -5.87 -7.69
N SER A 180 -0.65 -5.64 -9.00
CA SER A 180 0.30 -6.04 -10.03
C SER A 180 0.41 -4.99 -11.13
N SER A 181 1.33 -5.19 -12.07
CA SER A 181 1.45 -4.35 -13.26
C SER A 181 0.63 -4.97 -14.38
N SER A 182 0.14 -4.16 -15.31
CA SER A 182 -0.45 -4.71 -16.54
C SER A 182 0.62 -5.45 -17.36
N GLU A 183 0.22 -6.56 -17.98
CA GLU A 183 1.10 -7.38 -18.82
C GLU A 183 1.64 -6.59 -20.03
N GLU A 184 0.82 -5.71 -20.59
CA GLU A 184 1.17 -4.81 -21.71
C GLU A 184 2.40 -3.93 -21.41
N ASN A 185 2.71 -3.71 -20.12
CA ASN A 185 3.84 -2.90 -19.69
C ASN A 185 5.03 -3.72 -19.19
N LEU A 186 4.97 -5.05 -19.11
CA LEU A 186 6.07 -5.86 -18.56
C LEU A 186 7.33 -5.81 -19.42
N ASP A 187 7.18 -5.75 -20.75
CA ASP A 187 8.33 -5.76 -21.68
C ASP A 187 9.04 -4.39 -21.78
N ASN A 188 8.34 -3.31 -21.43
CA ASN A 188 8.83 -1.94 -21.55
C ASN A 188 9.08 -1.24 -20.20
N SER A 189 8.54 -1.77 -19.10
CA SER A 189 8.70 -1.18 -17.78
C SER A 189 10.06 -1.58 -17.20
N SER A 190 10.90 -0.58 -16.99
CA SER A 190 12.17 -0.71 -16.26
C SER A 190 12.04 -0.21 -14.82
N SER A 191 10.83 -0.22 -14.25
CA SER A 191 10.54 0.40 -12.96
C SER A 191 9.56 -0.41 -12.13
N ILE A 192 9.89 -0.57 -10.86
CA ILE A 192 8.94 -1.03 -9.83
C ILE A 192 8.33 0.21 -9.17
N ASN A 193 7.01 0.21 -8.99
CA ASN A 193 6.38 1.13 -8.05
C ASN A 193 6.38 0.52 -6.66
N TRP A 194 6.95 1.26 -5.72
CA TRP A 194 6.93 0.91 -4.30
C TRP A 194 5.84 1.68 -3.58
N PHE A 195 5.08 0.98 -2.74
CA PHE A 195 4.12 1.55 -1.81
C PHE A 195 4.44 1.06 -0.40
N ALA A 196 3.96 1.77 0.62
CA ALA A 196 4.02 1.28 1.98
C ALA A 196 3.11 0.05 2.14
N SER A 197 3.59 -0.97 2.84
CA SER A 197 2.79 -2.16 3.20
C SER A 197 2.05 -1.97 4.52
N ALA A 198 1.28 -2.98 4.90
CA ALA A 198 0.66 -3.04 6.23
C ALA A 198 1.71 -3.07 7.36
N LYS A 199 2.92 -3.57 7.08
CA LYS A 199 4.02 -3.68 8.04
C LYS A 199 4.96 -2.48 8.03
N HIS A 200 4.65 -1.43 7.27
CA HIS A 200 5.49 -0.24 7.22
C HIS A 200 5.61 0.40 8.62
N ASN A 201 6.81 0.82 9.00
CA ASN A 201 7.08 1.39 10.33
C ASN A 201 6.26 2.67 10.58
N GLU A 202 6.15 3.52 9.56
CA GLU A 202 5.30 4.71 9.62
C GLU A 202 3.82 4.33 9.42
N THR A 203 3.06 4.32 10.50
CA THR A 203 1.65 3.87 10.50
C THR A 203 0.71 4.76 9.67
N TRP A 204 1.05 6.04 9.49
CA TRP A 204 0.20 7.02 8.81
C TRP A 204 0.23 6.93 7.28
N ILE A 205 1.16 6.16 6.70
CA ILE A 205 1.22 5.86 5.26
C ILE A 205 0.84 4.42 4.93
N ARG A 206 0.38 3.63 5.91
CA ARG A 206 -0.08 2.27 5.66
C ARG A 206 -1.31 2.28 4.73
N PRO A 207 -1.53 1.23 3.92
CA PRO A 207 -2.71 1.11 3.06
C PRO A 207 -4.03 1.32 3.78
N VAL A 208 -5.00 1.91 3.08
CA VAL A 208 -6.33 2.21 3.61
C VAL A 208 -7.41 1.77 2.62
N LEU A 209 -8.44 1.07 3.10
CA LEU A 209 -9.65 0.76 2.34
C LEU A 209 -10.83 1.58 2.90
N ILE A 210 -11.51 2.30 2.02
CA ILE A 210 -12.72 3.07 2.34
C ILE A 210 -13.90 2.34 1.71
N ILE A 211 -14.95 2.06 2.48
CA ILE A 211 -16.22 1.51 1.97
C ILE A 211 -17.33 2.49 2.33
N LYS A 212 -18.05 3.00 1.34
CA LYS A 212 -19.24 3.82 1.50
C LYS A 212 -20.48 2.98 1.23
N VAL A 213 -21.47 3.10 2.09
CA VAL A 213 -22.76 2.40 1.98
C VAL A 213 -23.92 3.39 1.86
N LYS A 214 -25.08 2.89 1.45
CA LYS A 214 -26.34 3.66 1.42
C LYS A 214 -26.73 4.11 2.83
N ALA A 215 -27.30 5.32 2.93
CA ALA A 215 -27.73 5.89 4.21
C ALA A 215 -28.84 5.07 4.91
N THR A 216 -29.73 4.48 4.12
CA THR A 216 -30.89 3.72 4.62
C THR A 216 -30.50 2.45 5.36
N THR A 217 -29.33 1.88 5.09
CA THR A 217 -28.84 0.64 5.70
C THR A 217 -28.53 0.81 7.19
N ILE A 218 -28.16 2.02 7.62
CA ILE A 218 -27.65 2.26 8.97
C ILE A 218 -28.77 2.55 9.98
N LEU A 219 -29.96 2.92 9.51
CA LEU A 219 -31.10 3.30 10.34
C LEU A 219 -32.02 2.11 10.70
N GLY A 220 -31.72 0.90 10.19
CA GLY A 220 -32.47 -0.31 10.50
C GLY A 220 -32.00 -0.95 11.81
N ASN A 221 -32.74 -0.75 12.90
CA ASN A 221 -32.83 -1.64 14.08
C ASN A 221 -31.76 -1.58 15.20
N SER A 222 -31.23 -0.43 15.62
CA SER A 222 -30.56 -0.44 16.94
C SER A 222 -30.73 0.85 17.74
N ASN A 223 -31.39 0.73 18.91
CA ASN A 223 -31.27 1.66 20.04
C ASN A 223 -29.86 1.61 20.68
N ASP A 224 -28.86 1.06 19.99
CA ASP A 224 -27.55 0.70 20.51
C ASP A 224 -26.44 1.47 19.77
N ASP A 225 -26.62 2.78 19.67
CA ASP A 225 -25.62 3.74 19.16
C ASP A 225 -24.34 3.81 20.03
N ARG A 226 -24.25 3.02 21.10
CA ARG A 226 -23.14 3.04 22.07
C ARG A 226 -21.90 2.25 21.66
N TRP A 227 -21.96 1.44 20.59
CA TRP A 227 -20.81 0.64 20.14
C TRP A 227 -19.74 1.43 19.35
N PHE A 228 -20.01 2.70 19.04
CA PHE A 228 -19.15 3.51 18.17
C PHE A 228 -17.97 4.20 18.90
N GLU A 229 -17.82 4.02 20.21
CA GLU A 229 -16.81 4.72 21.01
C GLU A 229 -15.49 3.94 21.17
N TYR A 230 -15.43 2.67 20.74
CA TYR A 230 -14.28 1.78 21.03
C TYR A 230 -13.22 1.68 19.94
N LEU A 231 -13.23 2.58 18.96
CA LEU A 231 -12.50 2.40 17.72
C LEU A 231 -11.65 3.63 17.37
N THR A 232 -11.11 4.30 18.39
CA THR A 232 -10.18 5.41 18.19
C THR A 232 -8.98 5.23 19.09
N ASP A 233 -7.85 4.87 18.49
CA ASP A 233 -6.60 5.35 19.07
C ASP A 233 -6.56 6.85 18.80
N LYS A 234 -6.68 7.66 19.86
CA LYS A 234 -6.75 9.13 19.79
C LYS A 234 -5.57 9.73 19.01
N GLU A 235 -4.46 9.01 18.94
CA GLU A 235 -3.27 9.37 18.16
C GLU A 235 -3.51 9.29 16.64
N TYR A 236 -4.25 8.28 16.18
CA TYR A 236 -4.55 8.13 14.74
C TYR A 236 -5.44 9.26 14.23
N TYR A 237 -6.37 9.74 15.05
CA TYR A 237 -7.25 10.87 14.71
C TYR A 237 -6.51 12.21 14.61
N ASN A 238 -5.42 12.38 15.37
CA ASN A 238 -4.55 13.58 15.29
C ASN A 238 -3.46 13.48 14.21
N SER A 239 -3.34 12.32 13.57
CA SER A 239 -2.35 12.06 12.53
C SER A 239 -2.50 13.00 11.34
N ARG A 240 -1.39 13.25 10.64
CA ARG A 240 -1.39 14.01 9.38
C ARG A 240 -2.40 13.47 8.36
N LEU A 241 -2.69 12.17 8.41
CA LEU A 241 -3.64 11.52 7.51
C LEU A 241 -5.06 12.08 7.67
N PHE A 242 -5.58 12.22 8.89
CA PHE A 242 -6.93 12.77 9.09
C PHE A 242 -7.00 14.22 8.62
N ARG A 243 -5.99 15.03 8.94
CA ARG A 243 -5.88 16.41 8.42
C ARG A 243 -5.79 16.44 6.89
N HIS A 244 -5.17 15.46 6.28
CA HIS A 244 -5.06 15.34 4.82
C HIS A 244 -6.38 14.93 4.16
N LEU A 245 -7.07 13.92 4.71
CA LEU A 245 -8.41 13.51 4.29
C LEU A 245 -9.43 14.63 4.50
N ALA A 246 -9.38 15.33 5.64
CA ALA A 246 -10.24 16.47 5.97
C ALA A 246 -10.02 17.69 5.06
N ARG A 247 -8.79 17.96 4.63
CA ARG A 247 -8.49 19.07 3.70
C ARG A 247 -8.95 18.79 2.26
N ASN A 248 -9.09 17.52 1.89
CA ASN A 248 -9.64 17.14 0.59
C ASN A 248 -11.16 17.25 0.61
N ARG A 249 -11.67 18.45 0.28
CA ARG A 249 -13.11 18.85 0.31
C ARG A 249 -14.08 17.95 -0.47
N ASN A 250 -13.60 16.96 -1.24
CA ASN A 250 -14.44 16.01 -1.97
C ASN A 250 -14.83 14.76 -1.15
N TYR A 251 -14.28 14.60 0.07
CA TYR A 251 -14.68 13.50 0.95
C TYR A 251 -15.90 13.82 1.82
N TYR A 252 -16.31 15.08 1.91
CA TYR A 252 -17.47 15.53 2.66
C TYR A 252 -18.52 16.11 1.70
N PRO A 253 -19.81 15.81 1.87
CA PRO A 253 -20.86 16.54 1.17
C PRO A 253 -20.75 18.04 1.50
N ARG A 254 -20.85 18.91 0.50
CA ARG A 254 -20.96 20.36 0.69
C ARG A 254 -22.19 20.64 1.56
N GLY A 255 -22.00 20.96 2.84
CA GLY A 255 -23.15 21.26 3.71
C GLY A 255 -22.87 21.64 5.16
N THR A 256 -21.73 21.31 5.76
CA THR A 256 -21.48 21.61 7.18
C THR A 256 -20.25 22.49 7.36
N GLY A 257 -20.50 23.80 7.54
CA GLY A 257 -19.46 24.75 7.91
C GLY A 257 -19.07 24.57 9.38
N PHE A 258 -17.89 24.01 9.61
CA PHE A 258 -17.22 24.12 10.91
C PHE A 258 -15.89 24.87 10.73
N LEU A 259 -15.80 26.05 11.34
CA LEU A 259 -14.56 26.79 11.53
C LEU A 259 -13.74 26.09 12.61
N TYR A 260 -12.76 25.30 12.20
CA TYR A 260 -11.75 24.77 13.13
C TYR A 260 -10.55 25.70 13.18
N ASN A 261 -10.37 26.39 14.31
CA ASN A 261 -9.16 27.14 14.63
C ASN A 261 -8.20 26.20 15.38
N PRO A 262 -7.03 25.84 14.82
CA PRO A 262 -6.06 25.04 15.55
C PRO A 262 -5.43 25.84 16.70
N PRO A 263 -5.10 25.21 17.84
CA PRO A 263 -4.43 25.88 18.94
C PRO A 263 -3.03 26.36 18.52
N ARG A 264 -2.73 27.64 18.79
CA ARG A 264 -1.37 28.19 18.70
C ARG A 264 -0.53 27.58 19.81
N ASN A 265 0.35 26.65 19.46
CA ASN A 265 1.34 26.11 20.39
C ASN A 265 2.54 27.06 20.44
N ASN A 266 2.61 27.91 21.47
CA ASN A 266 3.83 28.60 21.87
C ASN A 266 4.63 27.66 22.77
N SER A 267 5.57 26.93 22.18
CA SER A 267 6.54 26.10 22.90
C SER A 267 7.93 26.38 22.35
N SER A 268 8.60 27.33 22.97
CA SER A 268 10.02 27.65 22.79
C SER A 268 10.85 26.49 23.33
N TYR A 269 11.56 25.77 22.48
CA TYR A 269 12.64 24.87 22.92
C TYR A 269 13.93 25.69 23.11
N PRO A 270 14.70 25.45 24.19
CA PRO A 270 15.97 26.12 24.41
C PRO A 270 17.04 25.58 23.46
N VAL A 271 17.81 26.50 22.89
CA VAL A 271 19.00 26.24 22.06
C VAL A 271 20.17 25.84 22.97
N PRO A 272 20.80 24.67 22.78
CA PRO A 272 22.03 24.34 23.48
C PRO A 272 23.24 25.04 22.84
N GLY A 273 23.81 25.95 23.62
CA GLY A 273 25.21 26.36 23.72
C GLY A 273 26.17 26.15 22.54
N ALA A 274 26.55 27.26 21.92
CA ALA A 274 27.79 27.38 21.16
C ALA A 274 29.01 27.31 22.10
N ALA A 275 29.91 26.36 21.84
CA ALA A 275 31.28 26.40 22.34
C ALA A 275 32.21 26.74 21.17
N SER A 276 32.69 27.98 21.21
CA SER A 276 33.76 28.54 20.38
C SER A 276 35.11 28.21 21.01
N THR A 277 36.07 27.73 20.21
CA THR A 277 37.45 28.25 20.06
C THR A 277 38.34 27.18 19.42
N GLY A 278 39.14 27.55 18.41
CA GLY A 278 40.11 26.65 17.81
C GLY A 278 40.68 27.08 16.46
N SER A 279 41.39 28.20 16.46
CA SER A 279 42.27 28.67 15.37
C SER A 279 43.28 27.60 14.93
N GLY A 280 43.57 27.50 13.61
CA GLY A 280 44.77 26.80 13.15
C GLY A 280 44.84 26.42 11.67
N ASN A 281 45.44 27.32 10.88
CA ASN A 281 46.31 27.07 9.72
C ASN A 281 45.79 26.38 8.44
N ARG A 282 45.79 27.19 7.36
CA ARG A 282 45.97 26.77 5.96
C ARG A 282 47.27 25.96 5.78
N PRO A 283 47.30 25.08 4.77
CA PRO A 283 48.18 25.39 3.66
C PRO A 283 47.56 25.25 2.27
N VAL A 284 48.23 25.93 1.36
CA VAL A 284 48.09 26.07 -0.09
C VAL A 284 48.42 24.74 -0.81
N ARG A 285 48.11 24.72 -2.14
CA ARG A 285 48.72 23.90 -3.22
C ARG A 285 47.88 22.64 -3.57
N VAL A 286 47.71 22.16 -4.80
CA VAL A 286 48.37 22.30 -6.12
C VAL A 286 47.28 22.10 -7.20
N GLN A 287 47.32 22.88 -8.29
CA GLN A 287 46.68 22.53 -9.56
C GLN A 287 47.42 21.35 -10.19
N ASP A 288 46.73 20.30 -10.62
CA ASP A 288 47.23 19.49 -11.73
C ASP A 288 46.07 19.07 -12.64
N SER A 289 46.15 19.59 -13.85
CA SER A 289 45.51 19.10 -15.07
C SER A 289 46.03 17.70 -15.41
N ASN A 290 45.15 16.77 -15.79
CA ASN A 290 45.55 15.78 -16.79
C ASN A 290 44.37 15.17 -17.57
N THR A 291 44.41 15.48 -18.86
CA THR A 291 43.95 14.70 -20.01
C THR A 291 44.03 13.17 -19.84
N ASN A 292 43.01 12.44 -20.30
CA ASN A 292 43.24 11.43 -21.33
C ASN A 292 41.97 10.92 -22.03
N ASN A 293 42.09 10.92 -23.35
CA ASN A 293 41.27 10.23 -24.33
C ASN A 293 41.26 8.72 -24.07
N ASN A 294 40.14 8.05 -24.38
CA ASN A 294 40.23 6.81 -25.16
C ASN A 294 38.89 6.48 -25.83
N GLN A 295 38.92 6.56 -27.16
CA GLN A 295 38.01 5.89 -28.07
C GLN A 295 38.07 4.38 -27.84
N LYS A 296 36.93 3.70 -27.82
CA LYS A 296 36.89 2.29 -28.20
C LYS A 296 35.63 2.01 -29.03
N SER A 297 35.90 1.83 -30.32
CA SER A 297 34.98 1.36 -31.35
C SER A 297 34.51 -0.05 -31.00
N GLY A 298 33.19 -0.25 -30.94
CA GLY A 298 32.53 -1.53 -30.70
C GLY A 298 31.78 -2.00 -31.94
N SER A 299 32.27 -3.11 -32.50
CA SER A 299 31.82 -3.82 -33.71
C SER A 299 30.34 -4.22 -33.69
N THR A 300 29.58 -3.83 -34.72
CA THR A 300 28.23 -4.30 -34.98
C THR A 300 28.28 -5.64 -35.72
N THR A 301 27.92 -6.73 -35.05
CA THR A 301 27.77 -8.05 -35.68
C THR A 301 26.34 -8.19 -36.19
N THR A 302 26.15 -8.19 -37.51
CA THR A 302 24.85 -8.37 -38.16
C THR A 302 24.57 -9.86 -38.34
N THR A 303 23.69 -10.42 -37.51
CA THR A 303 23.20 -11.80 -37.68
C THR A 303 22.08 -11.83 -38.73
N LYS A 304 22.36 -12.42 -39.89
CA LYS A 304 21.36 -12.74 -40.92
C LYS A 304 20.43 -13.85 -40.41
N VAL A 305 19.14 -13.53 -40.30
CA VAL A 305 18.07 -14.51 -40.06
C VAL A 305 17.70 -15.18 -41.40
N VAL A 306 17.90 -16.50 -41.46
CA VAL A 306 17.48 -17.36 -42.58
C VAL A 306 16.01 -17.73 -42.38
N LYS A 307 15.15 -17.39 -43.34
CA LYS A 307 13.75 -17.87 -43.42
C LYS A 307 13.72 -19.34 -43.87
N PRO A 308 12.96 -20.23 -43.21
CA PRO A 308 12.72 -21.57 -43.73
C PRO A 308 11.67 -21.54 -44.86
N ALA A 309 11.92 -22.37 -45.87
CA ALA A 309 11.07 -22.56 -47.04
C ALA A 309 9.79 -23.33 -46.69
N VAL A 310 8.65 -22.81 -47.15
CA VAL A 310 7.36 -23.50 -47.17
C VAL A 310 7.37 -24.45 -48.38
N LYS A 311 7.18 -25.74 -48.15
CA LYS A 311 6.86 -26.71 -49.20
C LYS A 311 5.34 -26.75 -49.36
N ASN A 312 4.89 -26.56 -50.60
CA ASN A 312 3.53 -26.89 -51.05
C ASN A 312 3.36 -28.41 -51.18
#